data_AF-A0A397VBE0-F1
#
_entry.id   AF-A0A397VBE0-F1
#
_cell.length_a   1.000
_cell.length_b   1.000
_cell.length_c   1.000
_cell.angle_alpha   90.00
_cell.angle_beta   90.00
_cell.angle_gamma   90.00
#
_symmetry.space_group_name_H-M   'P 1'
#
loop_
_entity.id
_entity.type
_entity.pdbx_description
1 polymer ?
#
loop_
_entity_poly.entity_id
_entity_poly.type
_entity_poly.pdbx_seq_one_letter_code
_entity_poly.pdbx_strand_id
1 'polypeptide(L)'
;MSSSEPEVLLVEEDTPHRGKKISKYVFSLNMQYIVTWSFDDKSIVGWSVTNDLSNDLSIEHINSLNTDDLKSLLNTNDFRFHLKKVSDCKQYIILYFG
;
A
#
# COMPACT_ATOMS: atom_id res chain seq x y z
N MET A 1 39.86 -6.97 -24.62
CA MET A 1 38.75 -5.99 -24.55
C MET A 1 37.61 -6.70 -23.85
N SER A 2 37.34 -6.36 -22.59
CA SER A 2 36.22 -6.97 -21.85
C SER A 2 34.91 -6.39 -22.39
N SER A 3 34.05 -7.26 -22.88
CA SER A 3 32.67 -6.94 -23.25
C SER A 3 31.86 -6.84 -21.98
N SER A 4 31.41 -5.63 -21.64
CA SER A 4 30.42 -5.42 -20.58
C SER A 4 29.06 -5.85 -21.13
N GLU A 5 28.46 -6.90 -20.59
CA GLU A 5 27.06 -7.22 -20.86
C GLU A 5 26.16 -6.07 -20.37
N PRO A 6 25.10 -5.70 -21.10
CA PRO A 6 24.21 -4.63 -20.67
C PRO A 6 23.47 -5.06 -19.40
N GLU A 7 23.67 -4.33 -18.30
CA GLU A 7 22.84 -4.45 -17.11
C GLU A 7 21.40 -4.08 -17.47
N VAL A 8 20.50 -5.07 -17.49
CA VAL A 8 19.07 -4.85 -17.65
C VAL A 8 18.56 -4.21 -16.36
N LEU A 9 18.41 -2.89 -16.37
CA LEU A 9 17.71 -2.16 -15.31
C LEU A 9 16.23 -2.58 -15.35
N LEU A 10 15.86 -3.52 -14.47
CA LEU A 10 14.47 -3.78 -14.14
C LEU A 10 13.96 -2.54 -13.39
N VAL A 11 13.32 -1.63 -14.11
CA VAL A 11 12.44 -0.65 -13.47
C VAL A 11 11.31 -1.49 -12.89
N GLU A 12 11.35 -1.74 -11.58
CA GLU A 12 10.15 -2.21 -10.88
C GLU A 12 9.10 -1.13 -11.15
N GLU A 13 8.13 -1.47 -12.00
CA GLU A 13 6.95 -0.64 -12.13
C GLU A 13 6.36 -0.53 -10.72
N ASP A 14 6.39 0.69 -10.18
CA ASP A 14 5.82 1.08 -8.88
C ASP A 14 4.27 1.06 -8.94
N THR A 15 3.74 0.03 -9.61
CA THR A 15 2.33 -0.19 -9.83
C THR A 15 1.73 -0.69 -8.53
N PRO A 16 0.73 0.01 -7.98
CA PRO A 16 0.09 -0.36 -6.72
C PRO A 16 -0.36 -1.82 -6.75
N HIS A 17 -0.17 -2.49 -5.61
CA HIS A 17 -0.51 -3.90 -5.46
C HIS A 17 0.11 -4.81 -6.55
N ARG A 18 1.27 -4.44 -7.11
CA ARG A 18 1.93 -5.18 -8.21
C ARG A 18 0.99 -5.41 -9.40
N GLY A 19 0.14 -4.42 -9.67
CA GLY A 19 -0.89 -4.48 -10.71
C GLY A 19 -2.08 -5.38 -10.40
N LYS A 20 -2.24 -5.87 -9.16
CA LYS A 20 -3.40 -6.67 -8.76
C LYS A 20 -4.61 -5.82 -8.41
N LYS A 21 -5.77 -6.47 -8.38
CA LYS A 21 -7.06 -5.82 -8.15
C LYS A 21 -7.16 -5.29 -6.71
N ILE A 22 -7.48 -4.01 -6.60
CA ILE A 22 -7.91 -3.42 -5.32
C ILE A 22 -9.23 -4.08 -4.92
N SER A 23 -9.18 -4.80 -3.80
CA SER A 23 -10.31 -5.56 -3.27
C SER A 23 -11.09 -4.76 -2.22
N LYS A 24 -10.41 -3.88 -1.48
CA LYS A 24 -11.00 -3.01 -0.47
C LYS A 24 -10.26 -1.69 -0.42
N TYR A 25 -10.97 -0.66 0.03
CA TYR A 25 -10.41 0.64 0.39
C TYR A 25 -11.09 1.15 1.65
N VAL A 26 -10.36 1.92 2.44
CA VAL A 26 -10.86 2.57 3.65
C VAL A 26 -10.38 4.02 3.64
N PHE A 27 -11.28 4.94 3.92
CA PHE A 27 -11.01 6.37 4.02
C PHE A 27 -10.81 6.77 5.47
N SER A 28 -9.92 7.73 5.68
CA SER A 28 -9.83 8.45 6.95
C SER A 28 -11.03 9.38 7.13
N LEU A 29 -11.27 9.83 8.36
CA LEU A 29 -12.46 10.61 8.72
C LEU A 29 -12.57 11.90 7.90
N ASN A 30 -11.46 12.62 7.72
CA ASN A 30 -11.41 13.87 6.96
C ASN A 30 -11.03 13.65 5.48
N MET A 31 -11.02 12.40 5.01
CA MET A 31 -10.66 12.01 3.65
C MET A 31 -9.28 12.49 3.19
N GLN A 32 -8.35 12.75 4.12
CA GLN A 32 -6.97 13.15 3.81
C GLN A 32 -6.04 11.96 3.55
N TYR A 33 -6.51 10.74 3.84
CA TYR A 33 -5.73 9.53 3.68
C TYR A 33 -6.62 8.34 3.31
N ILE A 34 -6.15 7.55 2.35
CA ILE A 34 -6.83 6.35 1.85
C ILE A 34 -5.87 5.19 1.99
N VAL A 35 -6.38 4.03 2.42
CA VAL A 35 -5.63 2.79 2.37
C VAL A 35 -6.38 1.79 1.53
N THR A 36 -5.68 1.20 0.56
CA THR A 36 -6.17 0.15 -0.33
C THR A 36 -5.59 -1.21 0.06
N TRP A 37 -6.35 -2.26 -0.20
CA TRP A 37 -5.98 -3.64 0.06
C TRP A 37 -6.31 -4.51 -1.15
N SER A 38 -5.40 -5.40 -1.50
CA SER A 38 -5.60 -6.43 -2.53
C SER A 38 -5.55 -7.82 -1.90
N PHE A 39 -6.59 -8.63 -2.11
CA PHE A 39 -6.60 -10.02 -1.64
C PHE A 39 -5.63 -10.90 -2.43
N ASP A 40 -5.40 -10.60 -3.71
CA ASP A 40 -4.65 -11.44 -4.63
C ASP A 40 -3.16 -11.48 -4.26
N ASP A 41 -2.60 -10.33 -3.90
CA ASP A 41 -1.19 -10.19 -3.56
C ASP A 41 -0.96 -9.85 -2.08
N LYS A 42 -2.05 -9.72 -1.30
CA LYS A 42 -2.02 -9.48 0.14
C LYS A 42 -1.16 -8.28 0.53
N SER A 43 -1.26 -7.20 -0.23
CA SER A 43 -0.56 -5.93 0.05
C SER A 43 -1.52 -4.81 0.44
N ILE A 44 -1.05 -3.96 1.35
CA ILE A 44 -1.67 -2.71 1.78
C ILE A 44 -0.91 -1.57 1.09
N VAL A 45 -1.62 -0.60 0.53
CA VAL A 45 -1.02 0.60 -0.05
C VAL A 45 -1.74 1.83 0.49
N GLY A 46 -1.00 2.84 0.95
CA GLY A 46 -1.53 4.06 1.52
C GLY A 46 -1.29 5.29 0.64
N TRP A 47 -2.27 6.17 0.63
CA TRP A 47 -2.38 7.29 -0.29
C TRP A 47 -2.75 8.58 0.45
N SER A 48 -1.94 9.62 0.29
CA SER A 48 -2.29 10.96 0.76
C SER A 48 -3.30 11.56 -0.20
N VAL A 49 -4.33 12.19 0.33
CA VAL A 49 -5.25 13.01 -0.45
C VAL A 49 -5.04 14.44 0.00
N THR A 50 -4.46 15.24 -0.88
CA THR A 50 -4.28 16.67 -0.64
C THR A 50 -5.30 17.43 -1.48
N ASN A 51 -6.00 18.34 -0.81
CA ASN A 51 -6.85 19.32 -1.47
C ASN A 51 -6.13 20.65 -1.38
N ASP A 52 -5.22 20.90 -2.31
CA ASP A 52 -4.54 22.19 -2.36
C ASP A 52 -5.48 23.22 -3.00
N LEU A 53 -5.39 24.47 -2.53
CA LEU A 53 -6.30 25.56 -2.91
C LEU A 53 -6.27 25.91 -4.42
N SER A 54 -5.37 25.29 -5.18
CA SER A 54 -5.24 25.39 -6.63
C SER A 54 -6.18 24.48 -7.44
N ASN A 55 -7.16 23.81 -6.80
CA ASN A 55 -8.27 23.05 -7.40
C ASN A 55 -7.96 21.66 -8.01
N ASP A 56 -6.74 21.13 -7.87
CA ASP A 56 -6.46 19.77 -8.31
C ASP A 56 -6.38 18.82 -7.11
N LEU A 57 -7.32 17.86 -7.06
CA LEU A 57 -7.27 16.75 -6.11
C LEU A 57 -6.04 15.88 -6.44
N SER A 58 -4.97 16.01 -5.66
CA SER A 58 -3.78 15.19 -5.81
C SER A 58 -3.82 13.97 -4.87
N ILE A 59 -3.48 12.81 -5.43
CA ILE A 59 -3.35 11.56 -4.69
C ILE A 59 -1.89 11.11 -4.79
N GLU A 60 -1.23 10.98 -3.66
CA GLU A 60 0.20 10.63 -3.58
C GLU A 60 0.42 9.31 -2.85
N HIS A 61 1.27 8.43 -3.41
CA HIS A 61 1.69 7.20 -2.75
C HIS A 61 2.57 7.53 -1.54
N ILE A 62 2.21 7.04 -0.35
CA ILE A 62 2.99 7.29 0.89
C ILE A 62 3.77 6.06 1.31
N ASN A 63 3.10 4.91 1.34
CA ASN A 63 3.65 3.70 1.91
C ASN A 63 2.95 2.47 1.34
N SER A 64 3.68 1.37 1.32
CA SER A 64 3.16 0.05 1.01
C SER A 64 3.66 -0.94 2.05
N LEU A 65 2.82 -1.93 2.36
CA LEU A 65 3.23 -3.12 3.10
C LEU A 65 2.81 -4.34 2.30
N ASN A 66 3.75 -5.24 2.09
CA ASN A 66 3.47 -6.55 1.50
C ASN A 66 3.27 -7.61 2.60
N THR A 67 3.01 -8.85 2.18
CA THR A 67 2.81 -9.95 3.13
C THR A 67 4.03 -10.19 4.01
N ASP A 68 5.24 -10.07 3.47
CA ASP A 68 6.48 -10.32 4.21
C ASP A 68 6.73 -9.27 5.30
N ASP A 69 6.47 -8.00 4.99
CA ASP A 69 6.50 -6.92 5.98
C ASP A 69 5.48 -7.19 7.11
N LEU A 70 4.29 -7.64 6.74
CA LEU A 70 3.23 -7.98 7.69
C LEU A 70 3.57 -9.22 8.53
N LYS A 71 4.23 -10.25 7.96
CA LYS A 71 4.69 -11.42 8.75
C LYS A 71 5.66 -10.97 9.82
N SER A 72 6.62 -10.13 9.42
CA SER A 72 7.67 -9.61 10.29
C SER A 72 7.08 -8.76 11.42
N LEU A 73 6.15 -7.87 11.10
CA LEU A 73 5.53 -6.97 12.07
C LEU A 73 4.63 -7.70 13.09
N LEU A 74 3.92 -8.73 12.65
CA LEU A 74 2.95 -9.46 13.48
C LEU A 74 3.52 -10.73 14.11
N ASN A 75 4.74 -11.13 13.73
CA ASN A 75 5.38 -12.39 14.13
C ASN A 75 4.46 -13.62 13.98
N THR A 76 3.74 -13.67 12.85
CA THR A 76 2.80 -14.76 12.53
C THR A 76 2.94 -15.17 11.07
N ASN A 77 2.63 -16.43 10.78
CA ASN A 77 2.56 -16.97 9.42
C ASN A 77 1.11 -17.04 8.89
N ASP A 78 0.12 -16.74 9.72
CA ASP A 78 -1.28 -16.70 9.33
C ASP A 78 -1.69 -15.25 8.97
N PHE A 79 -2.27 -15.06 7.78
CA PHE A 79 -2.62 -13.73 7.24
C PHE A 79 -4.13 -13.54 7.11
N ARG A 80 -4.87 -14.02 8.12
CA ARG A 80 -6.30 -13.73 8.24
C ARG A 80 -6.48 -12.41 8.98
N PHE A 81 -6.32 -11.32 8.24
CA PHE A 81 -6.59 -10.00 8.76
C PHE A 81 -7.54 -9.17 7.88
N HIS A 82 -8.21 -8.22 8.53
CA HIS A 82 -9.13 -7.30 7.88
C HIS A 82 -8.68 -5.87 8.14
N LEU A 83 -8.41 -5.12 7.07
CA LEU A 83 -8.31 -3.67 7.13
C LEU A 83 -9.66 -3.11 7.60
N LYS A 84 -9.67 -2.39 8.73
CA LYS A 84 -10.91 -1.89 9.36
C LYS A 84 -11.07 -0.38 9.29
N LYS A 85 -10.02 0.35 9.67
CA LYS A 85 -10.06 1.80 9.82
C LYS A 85 -8.71 2.40 9.45
N VAL A 86 -8.74 3.68 9.15
CA VAL A 86 -7.54 4.47 8.96
C VAL A 86 -7.76 5.87 9.56
N SER A 87 -6.69 6.50 10.05
CA SER A 87 -6.69 7.86 10.59
C SER A 87 -6.04 8.83 9.61
N ASP A 88 -6.39 10.12 9.72
CA ASP A 88 -5.75 11.18 8.94
C ASP A 88 -4.25 11.31 9.28
N CYS A 89 -3.82 10.82 10.45
CA CYS A 89 -2.41 10.74 10.86
C CYS A 89 -1.66 9.57 10.21
N LYS A 90 -2.17 8.99 9.12
CA LYS A 90 -1.53 7.93 8.33
C LYS A 90 -1.33 6.61 9.10
N GLN A 91 -2.20 6.33 10.06
CA GLN A 91 -2.23 5.06 10.79
C GLN A 91 -3.41 4.21 10.30
N TYR A 92 -3.22 2.92 10.10
CA TYR A 92 -4.31 1.99 9.82
C TYR A 92 -4.48 0.96 10.93
N ILE A 93 -5.73 0.56 11.14
CA ILE A 93 -6.13 -0.44 12.13
C ILE A 93 -6.49 -1.72 11.37
N ILE A 94 -5.77 -2.78 11.71
CA ILE A 94 -5.96 -4.11 11.17
C ILE A 94 -6.54 -4.99 12.30
N LEU A 95 -7.61 -5.74 12.01
CA LEU A 95 -8.05 -6.81 12.90
C LEU A 95 -7.46 -8.13 12.44
N TYR A 96 -6.75 -8.78 13.35
CA TYR A 96 -6.20 -10.11 13.19
C TYR A 96 -7.14 -11.14 13.82
N PHE A 97 -7.41 -12.23 13.10
CA PHE A 97 -8.15 -13.39 13.61
C PHE A 97 -7.20 -14.60 13.56
N GLY A 98 -6.64 -14.96 14.72
CA GLY A 98 -5.87 -16.20 14.90
C GLY A 98 -6.76 -17.42 14.83
#